data_AF-A0A4W3JCQ9-F1
#
_entry.id   AF-A0A4W3JCQ9-F1
#
_cell.length_a   1.000
_cell.length_b   1.000
_cell.length_c   1.000
_cell.angle_alpha   90.00
_cell.angle_beta   90.00
_cell.angle_gamma   90.00
#
_symmetry.space_group_name_H-M   'P 1'
#
loop_
_entity.id
_entity.type
_entity.pdbx_description
1 polymer ?
#
loop_
_entity_poly.entity_id
_entity_poly.type
_entity_poly.pdbx_seq_one_letter_code
_entity_poly.pdbx_strand_id
1 'polypeptide(L)'
;MLCSSIMRAGKSGENLGELPENEWQSFLHCNVLAEMSESSSKSATNVPEEALEMDQDVWTGQGYRSQWMTDSMWKQCQYISRKLEPFRILCYSLQEHPEQWECFLQAENSYDLLKNLFYRKTSKQGSLQSSELELSKITIDVNPNLETLFPWQNLTSFQRLILIRIIKPDGLTAAVREFVTENLGPEFLPSFVLNIRDVFEQMSASTPMIFLLS
;
A
#
# COMPACT_ATOMS: atom_id res chain seq x y z
N MET A 1 -3.33 13.58 9.50
CA MET A 1 -4.39 13.54 10.54
C MET A 1 -5.68 14.24 10.09
N LEU A 2 -5.61 15.43 9.47
CA LEU A 2 -6.81 16.11 8.97
C LEU A 2 -7.50 15.32 7.83
N CYS A 3 -6.73 14.94 6.79
CA CYS A 3 -7.25 14.13 5.68
C CYS A 3 -7.90 12.82 6.14
N SER A 4 -7.23 12.04 6.99
CA SER A 4 -7.80 10.80 7.54
C SER A 4 -9.07 11.04 8.37
N SER A 5 -9.21 12.21 9.01
CA SER A 5 -10.44 12.55 9.75
C SER A 5 -11.58 12.93 8.81
N ILE A 6 -11.29 13.66 7.73
CA ILE A 6 -12.26 14.03 6.70
C ILE A 6 -12.78 12.77 5.99
N MET A 7 -11.89 11.89 5.57
CA MET A 7 -12.26 10.65 4.85
C MET A 7 -12.92 9.60 5.76
N ARG A 8 -12.72 9.67 7.08
CA ARG A 8 -13.47 8.85 8.06
C ARG A 8 -14.84 9.46 8.44
N ALA A 9 -15.03 10.77 8.21
CA ALA A 9 -16.26 11.48 8.54
C ALA A 9 -17.27 11.54 7.37
N GLY A 10 -17.03 10.82 6.27
CA GLY A 10 -17.75 10.83 4.99
C GLY A 10 -19.22 10.40 5.01
N LYS A 11 -20.03 10.93 5.93
CA LYS A 11 -21.49 10.77 6.00
C LYS A 11 -22.29 11.75 5.14
N SER A 12 -21.65 12.57 4.31
CA SER A 12 -22.35 13.54 3.45
C SER A 12 -21.97 13.36 1.99
N GLY A 13 -22.80 12.61 1.26
CA GLY A 13 -23.28 12.89 -0.10
C GLY A 13 -22.31 13.02 -1.28
N GLU A 14 -21.03 13.26 -1.08
CA GLU A 14 -20.02 13.36 -2.13
C GLU A 14 -19.00 12.24 -1.94
N ASN A 15 -18.63 11.61 -3.04
CA ASN A 15 -17.83 10.38 -3.15
C ASN A 15 -16.37 10.52 -2.65
N LEU A 16 -16.12 11.12 -1.49
CA LEU A 16 -14.86 10.93 -0.78
C LEU A 16 -14.89 9.52 -0.20
N GLY A 17 -14.17 8.61 -0.86
CA GLY A 17 -14.13 7.19 -0.48
C GLY A 17 -14.00 7.01 1.03
N GLU A 18 -14.99 6.34 1.64
CA GLU A 18 -14.98 6.04 3.07
C GLU A 18 -13.73 5.20 3.38
N LEU A 19 -12.93 5.64 4.35
CA LEU A 19 -11.82 4.84 4.86
C LEU A 19 -12.36 3.81 5.84
N PRO A 20 -12.37 2.50 5.51
CA PRO A 20 -12.88 1.49 6.41
C PRO A 20 -12.03 1.43 7.69
N GLU A 21 -12.66 1.44 8.86
CA GLU A 21 -11.93 1.47 10.14
C GLU A 21 -11.00 0.26 10.30
N ASN A 22 -11.40 -0.91 9.81
CA ASN A 22 -10.58 -2.13 9.81
C ASN A 22 -9.29 -1.97 8.98
N GLU A 23 -9.38 -1.33 7.81
CA GLU A 23 -8.23 -1.05 6.96
C GLU A 23 -7.34 0.01 7.60
N TRP A 24 -7.92 1.05 8.19
CA TRP A 24 -7.19 2.10 8.88
C TRP A 24 -6.40 1.59 10.09
N GLN A 25 -7.03 0.77 10.93
CA GLN A 25 -6.37 0.14 12.08
C GLN A 25 -5.26 -0.81 11.63
N SER A 26 -5.50 -1.57 10.56
CA SER A 26 -4.47 -2.41 9.94
C SER A 26 -3.31 -1.57 9.42
N PHE A 27 -3.59 -0.46 8.72
CA PHE A 27 -2.57 0.46 8.23
C PHE A 27 -1.70 1.01 9.36
N LEU A 28 -2.29 1.46 10.48
CA LEU A 28 -1.52 2.05 11.59
C LEU A 28 -0.69 1.01 12.36
N HIS A 29 -1.30 -0.14 12.66
CA HIS A 29 -0.79 -1.08 13.67
C HIS A 29 -0.27 -2.40 13.10
N CYS A 30 -0.19 -2.57 11.77
CA CYS A 30 0.19 -3.83 11.13
C CYS A 30 1.45 -4.47 11.73
N ASN A 31 2.51 -3.69 11.96
CA ASN A 31 3.76 -4.24 12.48
C ASN A 31 3.58 -4.87 13.88
N VAL A 32 2.94 -4.13 14.80
CA VAL A 32 2.71 -4.58 16.17
C VAL A 32 1.76 -5.78 16.20
N LEU A 33 0.69 -5.74 15.40
CA LEU A 33 -0.29 -6.83 15.35
C LEU A 33 0.28 -8.11 14.71
N ALA A 34 1.16 -7.97 13.72
CA ALA A 34 1.87 -9.09 13.13
C ALA A 34 2.79 -9.77 14.16
N GLU A 35 3.53 -8.99 14.96
CA GLU A 35 4.40 -9.50 16.04
C GLU A 35 3.61 -10.17 17.18
N MET A 36 2.48 -9.59 17.57
CA MET A 36 1.60 -10.16 18.60
C MET A 36 0.94 -11.48 18.17
N SER A 37 0.63 -11.64 16.88
CA SER A 37 -0.01 -12.86 16.37
C SER A 37 0.87 -14.12 16.48
N GLU A 38 2.19 -13.99 16.57
CA GLU A 38 3.12 -15.11 16.73
C GLU A 38 3.43 -15.48 18.19
N SER A 39 3.32 -14.52 19.11
CA SER A 39 3.65 -14.75 20.53
C SER A 39 2.57 -15.57 21.23
N SER A 40 1.31 -15.45 20.81
CA SER A 40 0.25 -16.38 21.24
C SER A 40 0.50 -17.82 20.78
N SER A 41 1.06 -18.02 19.58
CA SER A 41 1.35 -19.35 19.02
C SER A 41 2.50 -20.09 19.72
N LYS A 42 3.42 -19.36 20.36
CA LYS A 42 4.60 -19.93 21.03
C LYS A 42 4.42 -20.20 22.52
N SER A 43 3.30 -19.76 23.12
CA SER A 43 3.08 -19.85 24.58
C SER A 43 2.25 -21.07 25.03
N ALA A 44 1.83 -21.94 24.11
CA ALA A 44 0.95 -23.07 24.43
C ALA A 44 1.28 -24.36 23.67
N THR A 45 2.40 -25.02 23.95
CA THR A 45 2.52 -26.48 23.77
C THR A 45 3.69 -27.07 24.58
N ASN A 46 3.37 -27.55 25.79
CA ASN A 46 4.02 -28.71 26.40
C ASN A 46 3.06 -29.90 26.24
N VAL A 47 2.97 -30.53 25.06
CA VAL A 47 2.28 -31.84 24.89
C VAL A 47 2.94 -32.63 23.76
N PRO A 48 3.08 -33.97 23.89
CA PRO A 48 3.89 -34.79 22.99
C PRO A 48 3.26 -35.00 21.62
N GLU A 49 4.18 -35.11 20.67
CA GLU A 49 4.11 -35.61 19.31
C GLU A 49 3.30 -36.92 19.21
N GLU A 50 2.30 -36.90 18.30
CA GLU A 50 1.59 -38.03 17.66
C GLU A 50 0.06 -37.86 17.67
N ALA A 51 -0.48 -37.54 16.48
CA ALA A 51 -1.78 -37.92 15.91
C ALA A 51 -2.59 -36.75 15.34
N LEU A 52 -2.86 -36.87 14.02
CA LEU A 52 -3.79 -36.11 13.16
C LEU A 52 -3.22 -34.83 12.53
N GLU A 53 -2.18 -35.01 11.71
CA GLU A 53 -1.68 -34.01 10.78
C GLU A 53 -2.66 -33.87 9.59
N MET A 54 -3.49 -32.82 9.63
CA MET A 54 -4.18 -32.31 8.46
C MET A 54 -3.79 -30.84 8.26
N ASP A 55 -2.54 -30.72 7.77
CA ASP A 55 -1.96 -29.68 6.94
C ASP A 55 -2.24 -28.21 7.30
N GLN A 56 -1.68 -27.78 8.44
CA GLN A 56 -1.55 -26.36 8.81
C GLN A 56 -0.10 -25.84 8.68
N ASP A 57 0.82 -26.67 8.16
CA ASP A 57 2.26 -26.41 8.10
C ASP A 57 2.84 -26.03 6.72
N VAL A 58 2.02 -25.96 5.66
CA VAL A 58 2.54 -25.59 4.31
C VAL A 58 2.97 -24.12 4.21
N TRP A 59 2.56 -23.24 5.12
CA TRP A 59 2.83 -21.79 5.04
C TRP A 59 3.96 -21.26 5.93
N THR A 60 4.65 -22.11 6.71
CA THR A 60 5.85 -21.72 7.48
C THR A 60 7.15 -21.89 6.68
N GLY A 61 7.04 -22.11 5.37
CA GLY A 61 8.16 -22.43 4.48
C GLY A 61 9.16 -21.28 4.30
N GLN A 62 10.36 -21.46 4.89
CA GLN A 62 11.59 -20.74 4.56
C GLN A 62 12.08 -20.95 3.10
N GLY A 63 11.34 -21.63 2.23
CA GLY A 63 11.86 -22.17 0.96
C GLY A 63 12.12 -21.16 -0.16
N TYR A 64 11.42 -20.03 -0.23
CA TYR A 64 11.54 -19.06 -1.34
C TYR A 64 11.33 -17.63 -0.85
N ARG A 65 12.03 -17.25 0.21
CA ARG A 65 11.99 -15.87 0.68
C ARG A 65 12.81 -15.01 -0.27
N SER A 66 12.13 -14.13 -1.02
CA SER A 66 12.81 -13.16 -1.88
C SER A 66 13.78 -12.32 -1.03
N GLN A 67 15.06 -12.31 -1.40
CA GLN A 67 16.16 -11.70 -0.61
C GLN A 67 15.96 -10.20 -0.32
N TRP A 68 15.08 -9.54 -1.07
CA TRP A 68 14.74 -8.13 -0.90
C TRP A 68 13.79 -7.84 0.28
N MET A 69 13.22 -8.86 0.94
CA MET A 69 12.19 -8.67 1.99
C MET A 69 12.65 -9.12 3.39
N THR A 70 12.58 -8.21 4.38
CA THR A 70 12.93 -8.48 5.78
C THR A 70 11.88 -9.32 6.51
N ASP A 71 12.27 -10.04 7.57
CA ASP A 71 11.40 -10.88 8.41
C ASP A 71 10.11 -10.17 8.83
N SER A 72 10.22 -8.93 9.32
CA SER A 72 9.07 -8.10 9.71
C SER A 72 8.13 -7.82 8.52
N MET A 73 8.65 -7.46 7.34
CA MET A 73 7.81 -7.16 6.17
C MET A 73 6.96 -8.36 5.75
N TRP A 74 7.54 -9.57 5.72
CA TRP A 74 6.79 -10.77 5.37
C TRP A 74 5.70 -11.10 6.38
N LYS A 75 5.99 -10.93 7.68
CA LYS A 75 4.97 -11.10 8.73
C LYS A 75 3.82 -10.12 8.56
N GLN A 76 4.13 -8.87 8.18
CA GLN A 76 3.11 -7.88 7.86
C GLN A 76 2.29 -8.29 6.61
N CYS A 77 2.92 -8.78 5.55
CA CYS A 77 2.22 -9.33 4.38
C CYS A 77 1.28 -10.48 4.77
N GLN A 78 1.75 -11.42 5.60
CA GLN A 78 0.94 -12.54 6.10
C GLN A 78 -0.24 -12.05 6.97
N TYR A 79 -0.01 -11.06 7.83
CA TYR A 79 -1.05 -10.47 8.66
C TYR A 79 -2.14 -9.83 7.79
N ILE A 80 -1.76 -8.98 6.84
CA ILE A 80 -2.72 -8.31 5.94
C ILE A 80 -3.44 -9.30 5.04
N SER A 81 -2.72 -10.30 4.51
CA SER A 81 -3.31 -11.33 3.67
C SER A 81 -4.43 -12.12 4.38
N ARG A 82 -4.32 -12.28 5.70
CA ARG A 82 -5.38 -12.92 6.53
C ARG A 82 -6.50 -11.97 6.95
N LYS A 83 -6.22 -10.65 7.01
CA LYS A 83 -7.16 -9.66 7.56
C LYS A 83 -7.97 -8.93 6.50
N LEU A 84 -7.43 -8.78 5.30
CA LEU A 84 -8.04 -8.01 4.22
C LEU A 84 -8.19 -8.90 2.97
N GLU A 85 -9.43 -9.13 2.55
CA GLU A 85 -9.77 -9.99 1.39
C GLU A 85 -9.03 -9.60 0.10
N PRO A 86 -8.85 -8.32 -0.26
CA PRO A 86 -8.11 -7.93 -1.47
C PRO A 86 -6.65 -8.40 -1.49
N PHE A 87 -6.08 -8.73 -0.33
CA PHE A 87 -4.69 -9.15 -0.17
C PHE A 87 -4.54 -10.65 0.07
N ARG A 88 -5.61 -11.43 -0.01
CA ARG A 88 -5.59 -12.88 0.26
C ARG A 88 -4.53 -13.64 -0.56
N ILE A 89 -4.28 -13.20 -1.79
CA ILE A 89 -3.28 -13.80 -2.69
C ILE A 89 -1.92 -13.09 -2.68
N LEU A 90 -1.74 -12.09 -1.81
CA LEU A 90 -0.50 -11.30 -1.75
C LEU A 90 0.73 -12.17 -1.51
N CYS A 91 0.69 -13.02 -0.48
CA CYS A 91 1.83 -13.85 -0.12
C CYS A 91 2.18 -14.86 -1.21
N TYR A 92 1.16 -15.47 -1.83
CA TYR A 92 1.34 -16.37 -2.96
C TYR A 92 1.99 -15.66 -4.16
N SER A 93 1.47 -14.50 -4.55
CA SER A 93 2.00 -13.73 -5.69
C SER A 93 3.44 -13.26 -5.47
N LEU A 94 3.80 -12.91 -4.22
CA LEU A 94 5.16 -12.50 -3.88
C LEU A 94 6.21 -13.61 -4.11
N GLN A 95 5.78 -14.88 -4.04
CA GLN A 95 6.64 -16.05 -4.26
C GLN A 95 6.65 -16.47 -5.73
N GLU A 96 5.47 -16.58 -6.34
CA GLU A 96 5.32 -17.14 -7.69
C GLU A 96 5.63 -16.14 -8.81
N HIS A 97 5.52 -14.83 -8.56
CA HIS A 97 5.66 -13.78 -9.58
C HIS A 97 6.59 -12.65 -9.16
N PRO A 98 7.89 -12.92 -8.94
CA PRO A 98 8.85 -11.90 -8.50
C PRO A 98 9.02 -10.75 -9.51
N GLU A 99 8.81 -10.98 -10.81
CA GLU A 99 8.92 -9.96 -11.86
C GLU A 99 7.96 -8.78 -11.65
N GLN A 100 6.74 -9.06 -11.20
CA GLN A 100 5.73 -8.04 -10.90
C GLN A 100 6.20 -7.13 -9.76
N TRP A 101 6.74 -7.73 -8.71
CA TRP A 101 7.18 -7.04 -7.51
C TRP A 101 8.52 -6.33 -7.68
N GLU A 102 9.42 -6.86 -8.50
CA GLU A 102 10.66 -6.17 -8.87
C GLU A 102 10.37 -4.88 -9.65
N CYS A 103 9.43 -4.93 -10.61
CA CYS A 103 8.98 -3.74 -11.31
C CYS A 103 8.34 -2.71 -10.34
N PHE A 104 7.54 -3.18 -9.40
CA PHE A 104 6.95 -2.32 -8.36
C PHE A 104 8.01 -1.66 -7.46
N LEU A 105 9.04 -2.40 -7.06
CA LEU A 105 10.15 -1.89 -6.23
C LEU A 105 11.00 -0.88 -6.99
N GLN A 106 11.25 -1.09 -8.29
CA GLN A 106 12.03 -0.19 -9.14
C GLN A 106 11.25 1.04 -9.62
N ALA A 107 9.92 1.04 -9.51
CA ALA A 107 9.10 2.16 -9.97
C ALA A 107 9.39 3.46 -9.21
N GLU A 108 9.52 4.56 -9.95
CA GLU A 108 9.69 5.90 -9.38
C GLU A 108 8.42 6.37 -8.66
N ASN A 109 7.26 6.19 -9.31
CA ASN A 109 5.95 6.45 -8.72
C ASN A 109 5.18 5.14 -8.55
N SER A 110 5.34 4.53 -7.38
CA SER A 110 4.65 3.27 -7.03
C SER A 110 3.14 3.44 -6.92
N TYR A 111 2.64 4.63 -6.56
CA TYR A 111 1.21 4.85 -6.36
C TYR A 111 0.44 4.86 -7.69
N ASP A 112 0.96 5.56 -8.70
CA ASP A 112 0.35 5.57 -10.04
C ASP A 112 0.54 4.25 -10.80
N LEU A 113 1.64 3.54 -10.55
CA LEU A 113 1.82 2.20 -11.12
C LEU A 113 0.69 1.25 -10.68
N LEU A 114 0.28 1.31 -9.41
CA LEU A 114 -0.80 0.45 -8.89
C LEU A 114 -2.19 0.78 -9.46
N LYS A 115 -2.36 1.90 -10.17
CA LYS A 115 -3.61 2.21 -10.90
C LYS A 115 -3.72 1.42 -12.20
N ASN A 116 -2.58 0.98 -12.75
CA ASN A 116 -2.51 0.36 -14.07
C ASN A 116 -2.32 -1.16 -13.97
N LEU A 117 -2.84 -1.89 -14.96
CA LEU A 117 -2.60 -3.32 -15.11
C LEU A 117 -1.10 -3.60 -15.31
N PHE A 118 -0.58 -4.60 -14.61
CA PHE A 118 0.75 -5.12 -14.89
C PHE A 118 0.73 -5.94 -16.18
N TYR A 119 1.61 -5.62 -17.12
CA TYR A 119 1.89 -6.46 -18.28
C TYR A 119 3.35 -6.90 -18.26
N ARG A 120 3.58 -8.20 -18.47
CA ARG A 120 4.94 -8.70 -18.70
C ARG A 120 5.42 -8.15 -20.03
N LYS A 121 6.47 -7.31 -20.02
CA LYS A 121 7.17 -6.93 -21.25
C LYS A 121 7.85 -8.17 -21.82
N THR A 122 7.24 -8.81 -22.81
CA THR A 122 7.95 -9.79 -23.63
C THR A 122 8.95 -9.02 -24.49
N SER A 123 10.23 -9.15 -24.17
CA SER A 123 11.29 -8.59 -25.00
C SER A 123 11.25 -9.24 -26.39
N LYS A 124 10.71 -8.50 -27.36
CA LYS A 124 11.27 -8.48 -28.72
C LYS A 124 11.67 -7.04 -29.01
N GLN A 125 12.95 -6.88 -29.34
CA GLN A 125 13.62 -5.62 -29.62
C GLN A 125 12.83 -4.73 -30.59
N GLY A 126 12.78 -3.43 -30.28
CA GLY A 126 12.31 -2.39 -31.19
C GLY A 126 12.15 -1.07 -30.47
N SER A 127 13.14 -0.20 -30.58
CA SER A 127 13.14 1.19 -30.11
C SER A 127 11.87 1.96 -30.52
N LEU A 128 11.32 2.80 -29.64
CA LEU A 128 11.34 4.27 -29.81
C LEU A 128 10.67 4.99 -28.62
N GLN A 129 11.34 6.08 -28.26
CA GLN A 129 10.92 7.30 -27.57
C GLN A 129 9.47 7.46 -27.06
N SER A 130 9.42 7.85 -25.78
CA SER A 130 8.50 8.86 -25.20
C SER A 130 7.47 9.49 -26.15
N SER A 131 6.20 9.15 -25.96
CA SER A 131 5.09 10.10 -26.11
C SER A 131 3.84 9.49 -25.46
N GLU A 132 3.14 10.30 -24.67
CA GLU A 132 1.75 10.06 -24.30
C GLU A 132 0.89 9.80 -25.54
N LEU A 133 -0.21 9.09 -25.31
CA LEU A 133 -1.27 8.71 -26.26
C LEU A 133 -0.90 7.53 -27.18
N GLU A 134 -1.27 6.31 -26.78
CA GLU A 134 -1.91 5.30 -27.64
C GLU A 134 -2.51 4.17 -26.77
N LEU A 135 -3.64 4.46 -26.10
CA LEU A 135 -4.47 3.46 -25.41
C LEU A 135 -5.45 2.75 -26.37
N SER A 136 -5.25 2.78 -27.69
CA SER A 136 -6.31 2.32 -28.62
C SER A 136 -5.91 1.21 -29.60
N LYS A 137 -4.68 0.70 -29.60
CA LYS A 137 -4.29 -0.41 -30.52
C LYS A 137 -3.27 -1.39 -29.94
N ILE A 138 -3.53 -1.92 -28.75
CA ILE A 138 -2.96 -3.22 -28.38
C ILE A 138 -4.10 -4.22 -28.56
N THR A 139 -4.02 -4.98 -29.66
CA THR A 139 -4.83 -6.19 -29.86
C THR A 139 -4.80 -6.97 -28.55
N ILE A 140 -5.95 -7.08 -27.91
CA ILE A 140 -6.11 -7.75 -26.62
C ILE A 140 -5.93 -9.25 -26.88
N ASP A 141 -4.67 -9.68 -26.89
CA ASP A 141 -4.33 -11.09 -26.71
C ASP A 141 -4.44 -11.33 -25.20
N VAL A 142 -5.66 -11.68 -24.76
CA VAL A 142 -5.92 -12.09 -23.37
C VAL A 142 -5.13 -13.37 -23.15
N ASN A 143 -3.90 -13.22 -22.69
CA ASN A 143 -3.07 -14.34 -22.28
C ASN A 143 -3.70 -14.94 -21.01
N PRO A 144 -4.05 -16.24 -20.96
CA PRO A 144 -4.72 -16.87 -19.83
C PRO A 144 -3.88 -16.90 -18.52
N ASN A 145 -2.65 -16.37 -18.55
CA ASN A 145 -1.79 -16.21 -17.39
C ASN A 145 -2.16 -15.01 -16.48
N LEU A 146 -3.11 -14.17 -16.87
CA LEU A 146 -3.55 -13.01 -16.06
C LEU A 146 -4.19 -13.45 -14.72
N GLU A 147 -4.73 -14.67 -14.63
CA GLU A 147 -5.39 -15.19 -13.43
C GLU A 147 -4.46 -15.37 -12.23
N THR A 148 -3.14 -15.36 -12.44
CA THR A 148 -2.15 -15.64 -11.39
C THR A 148 -1.45 -14.39 -10.84
N LEU A 149 -1.54 -13.26 -11.54
CA LEU A 149 -0.93 -11.99 -11.10
C LEU A 149 -1.73 -11.32 -9.98
N PHE A 150 -1.04 -10.60 -9.10
CA PHE A 150 -1.73 -9.83 -8.05
C PHE A 150 -2.49 -8.65 -8.70
N PRO A 151 -3.82 -8.58 -8.58
CA PRO A 151 -4.63 -7.60 -9.30
C PRO A 151 -4.66 -6.26 -8.55
N TRP A 152 -3.49 -5.60 -8.42
CA TRP A 152 -3.38 -4.36 -7.67
C TRP A 152 -4.24 -3.21 -8.21
N GLN A 153 -4.65 -3.28 -9.48
CA GLN A 153 -5.50 -2.27 -10.12
C GLN A 153 -6.90 -2.22 -9.48
N ASN A 154 -7.33 -3.35 -8.90
CA ASN A 154 -8.62 -3.47 -8.22
C ASN A 154 -8.57 -2.95 -6.78
N LEU A 155 -7.38 -2.57 -6.27
CA LEU A 155 -7.26 -2.00 -4.93
C LEU A 155 -7.85 -0.59 -4.89
N THR A 156 -8.50 -0.26 -3.77
CA THR A 156 -8.88 1.13 -3.47
C THR A 156 -7.65 2.00 -3.30
N SER A 157 -7.83 3.33 -3.43
CA SER A 157 -6.76 4.31 -3.24
C SER A 157 -6.07 4.16 -1.87
N PHE A 158 -6.82 3.79 -0.83
CA PHE A 158 -6.26 3.51 0.49
C PHE A 158 -5.56 2.15 0.60
N GLN A 159 -6.11 1.11 -0.01
CA GLN A 159 -5.46 -0.21 -0.06
C GLN A 159 -4.11 -0.14 -0.80
N ARG A 160 -3.98 0.71 -1.83
CA ARG A 160 -2.69 0.98 -2.47
C ARG A 160 -1.66 1.55 -1.48
N LEU A 161 -2.07 2.45 -0.58
CA LEU A 161 -1.20 2.95 0.50
C LEU A 161 -0.80 1.84 1.47
N ILE A 162 -1.70 0.93 1.83
CA ILE A 162 -1.38 -0.24 2.68
C ILE A 162 -0.30 -1.08 2.01
N LEU A 163 -0.44 -1.38 0.72
CA LEU A 163 0.54 -2.16 -0.03
C LEU A 163 1.92 -1.48 -0.06
N ILE A 164 1.96 -0.19 -0.41
CA ILE A 164 3.20 0.59 -0.48
C ILE A 164 3.86 0.66 0.89
N ARG A 165 3.09 0.91 1.96
CA ARG A 165 3.63 0.97 3.33
C ARG A 165 4.39 -0.30 3.71
N ILE A 166 3.88 -1.47 3.32
CA ILE A 166 4.45 -2.77 3.75
C ILE A 166 5.64 -3.17 2.88
N ILE A 167 5.52 -2.99 1.57
CA ILE A 167 6.49 -3.49 0.59
C ILE A 167 7.58 -2.45 0.28
N LYS A 168 7.22 -1.16 0.22
CA LYS A 168 8.10 -0.05 -0.13
C LYS A 168 7.88 1.15 0.80
N PRO A 169 8.23 1.02 2.09
CA PRO A 169 8.00 2.07 3.10
C PRO A 169 8.66 3.41 2.75
N ASP A 170 9.82 3.39 2.08
CA ASP A 170 10.54 4.59 1.65
C ASP A 170 9.73 5.46 0.67
N GLY A 171 8.87 4.83 -0.14
CA GLY A 171 7.98 5.51 -1.08
C GLY A 171 6.68 6.02 -0.45
N LEU A 172 6.43 5.75 0.83
CA LEU A 172 5.14 6.03 1.47
C LEU A 172 4.81 7.52 1.48
N THR A 173 5.78 8.39 1.76
CA THR A 173 5.55 9.85 1.80
C THR A 173 5.10 10.39 0.45
N ALA A 174 5.71 9.93 -0.64
CA ALA A 174 5.31 10.30 -2.00
C ALA A 174 3.92 9.74 -2.32
N ALA A 175 3.66 8.49 -1.98
CA ALA A 175 2.36 7.86 -2.20
C ALA A 175 1.21 8.56 -1.43
N VAL A 176 1.45 8.96 -0.17
CA VAL A 176 0.48 9.72 0.63
C VAL A 176 0.19 11.07 0.00
N ARG A 177 1.21 11.73 -0.59
CA ARG A 177 1.01 12.97 -1.34
C ARG A 177 0.07 12.75 -2.52
N GLU A 178 0.33 11.74 -3.34
CA GLU A 178 -0.53 11.41 -4.49
C GLU A 178 -1.95 11.03 -4.06
N PHE A 179 -2.08 10.27 -2.98
CA PHE A 179 -3.38 9.93 -2.41
C PHE A 179 -4.17 11.16 -1.97
N VAL A 180 -3.53 12.13 -1.31
CA VAL A 180 -4.16 13.39 -0.90
C VAL A 180 -4.54 14.21 -2.14
N THR A 181 -3.66 14.31 -3.13
CA THR A 181 -3.97 14.98 -4.41
C THR A 181 -5.19 14.37 -5.09
N GLU A 182 -5.27 13.04 -5.14
CA GLU A 182 -6.37 12.32 -5.78
C GLU A 182 -7.71 12.48 -5.03
N ASN A 183 -7.69 12.44 -3.69
CA ASN A 183 -8.92 12.39 -2.88
C ASN A 183 -9.40 13.75 -2.38
N LEU A 184 -8.48 14.70 -2.14
CA LEU A 184 -8.80 16.02 -1.60
C LEU A 184 -8.44 17.15 -2.57
N GLY A 185 -7.50 16.93 -3.49
CA GLY A 185 -7.01 17.94 -4.42
C GLY A 185 -5.60 18.45 -4.06
N PRO A 186 -4.85 18.96 -5.05
CA PRO A 186 -3.48 19.45 -4.87
C PRO A 186 -3.38 20.65 -3.91
N GLU A 187 -4.46 21.40 -3.69
CA GLU A 187 -4.53 22.52 -2.77
C GLU A 187 -4.35 22.13 -1.29
N PHE A 188 -4.57 20.86 -0.96
CA PHE A 188 -4.34 20.32 0.38
C PHE A 188 -2.90 19.86 0.61
N LEU A 189 -2.05 19.95 -0.41
CA LEU A 189 -0.63 19.78 -0.27
C LEU A 189 0.04 21.11 0.12
N PRO A 190 1.07 21.07 0.96
CA PRO A 190 1.75 22.29 1.38
C PRO A 190 2.40 22.99 0.17
N SER A 191 1.79 24.09 -0.25
CA SER A 191 2.35 25.08 -1.17
C SER A 191 2.62 26.39 -0.41
N PHE A 192 3.05 26.30 0.85
CA PHE A 192 3.04 27.48 1.71
C PHE A 192 4.37 28.26 1.63
N VAL A 193 4.34 29.45 1.01
CA VAL A 193 5.24 30.57 1.33
C VAL A 193 4.57 31.46 2.37
N LEU A 194 4.98 31.36 3.65
CA LEU A 194 4.34 32.04 4.78
C LEU A 194 4.61 33.54 4.73
N ASN A 195 3.64 34.32 4.25
CA ASN A 195 3.69 35.77 4.40
C ASN A 195 3.23 36.15 5.81
N ILE A 196 4.22 36.37 6.68
CA ILE A 196 4.01 36.72 8.10
C ILE A 196 3.20 38.02 8.22
N ARG A 197 3.30 38.96 7.26
CA ARG A 197 2.53 40.21 7.28
C ARG A 197 1.03 39.93 7.18
N ASP A 198 0.63 39.13 6.20
CA ASP A 198 -0.78 38.82 5.95
C ASP A 198 -1.40 38.10 7.15
N VAL A 199 -0.62 37.20 7.79
CA VAL A 199 -1.04 36.50 9.00
C VAL A 199 -1.16 37.47 10.18
N PHE A 200 -0.23 38.41 10.36
CA PHE A 200 -0.26 39.40 11.44
C PHE A 200 -1.45 40.36 11.31
N GLU A 201 -1.77 40.82 10.10
CA GLU A 201 -2.92 41.71 9.85
C GLU A 201 -4.27 41.04 10.15
N GLN A 202 -4.35 39.71 10.05
CA GLN A 202 -5.55 38.94 10.38
C GLN A 202 -5.64 38.57 11.88
N MET A 203 -4.60 38.82 12.67
CA MET A 203 -4.60 38.50 14.09
C MET A 203 -5.29 39.56 14.94
N SER A 204 -5.79 39.12 16.10
CA SER A 204 -6.36 39.99 17.13
C SER A 204 -5.50 39.97 18.39
N ALA A 205 -5.66 40.95 19.27
CA ALA A 205 -4.97 40.97 20.57
C ALA A 205 -5.27 39.74 21.45
N SER A 206 -6.35 39.02 21.16
CA SER A 206 -6.75 37.80 21.86
C SER A 206 -6.13 36.52 21.27
N THR A 207 -5.43 36.60 20.14
CA THR A 207 -4.85 35.45 19.43
C THR A 207 -3.32 35.55 19.43
N PRO A 208 -2.59 34.86 20.33
CA PRO A 208 -1.13 34.96 20.39
C PRO A 208 -0.46 34.30 19.18
N MET A 209 0.53 34.99 18.59
CA MET A 209 1.42 34.43 17.56
C MET A 209 2.58 33.69 18.23
N ILE A 210 2.70 32.39 17.97
CA ILE A 210 3.76 31.54 18.53
C ILE A 210 4.75 31.19 17.42
N PHE A 211 6.03 31.47 17.66
CA PHE A 211 7.12 31.05 16.79
C PHE A 211 7.80 29.81 17.38
N LEU A 212 7.87 28.76 16.57
CA LEU A 212 8.66 27.56 16.89
C LEU A 212 10.01 27.71 16.19
N LEU A 213 11.07 27.86 16.97
CA LEU A 213 12.44 27.94 16.48
C LEU A 213 13.04 26.53 16.49
N SER A 214 13.72 26.17 15.39
CA SER A 214 14.45 24.90 15.25
C SER A 214 15.92 25.05 15.60
#